data_AF-A0A1H0P222-F1
#
_entry.id   AF-A0A1H0P222-F1
#
_cell.length_a   1.000
_cell.length_b   1.000
_cell.length_c   1.000
_cell.angle_alpha   90.00
_cell.angle_beta   90.00
_cell.angle_gamma   90.00
#
_symmetry.space_group_name_H-M   'P 1'
#
loop_
_entity.id
_entity.type
_entity.pdbx_description
1 polymer ?
#
loop_
_entity_poly.entity_id
_entity_poly.type
_entity_poly.pdbx_seq_one_letter_code
_entity_poly.pdbx_strand_id
1 'polypeptide(L)' 'MARALREWLDSHGLPAIIAAVLGVIVALALLLVVGGYFLVTP' A
#
# COMPACT_ATOMS: atom_id res chain seq x y z
N MET A 1 -8.14 20.32 13.73
CA MET A 1 -7.94 19.16 12.84
C MET A 1 -6.87 19.41 11.78
N ALA A 2 -6.92 20.53 11.04
CA ALA A 2 -5.92 20.82 9.99
C ALA A 2 -4.46 20.87 10.47
N ARG A 3 -4.18 21.39 11.68
CA ARG A 3 -2.81 21.53 12.19
C ARG A 3 -2.13 20.18 12.50
N ALA A 4 -2.85 19.27 13.18
CA ALA A 4 -2.37 17.92 13.48
C ALA A 4 -2.16 17.07 12.21
N LEU A 5 -3.03 17.21 11.21
CA LEU A 5 -2.87 16.53 9.92
C LEU A 5 -1.64 17.06 9.16
N ARG A 6 -1.35 18.36 9.30
CA ARG A 6 -0.19 19.01 8.67
C ARG A 6 1.12 18.62 9.34
N GLU A 7 1.17 18.59 10.68
CA GLU A 7 2.32 18.06 11.44
C GLU A 7 2.54 16.56 11.18
N TRP A 8 1.46 15.80 11.00
CA TRP A 8 1.57 14.39 10.62
C TRP A 8 2.10 14.23 9.18
N LEU A 9 1.62 15.04 8.22
CA LEU A 9 2.14 15.09 6.85
C LEU A 9 3.59 15.59 6.77
N ASP A 10 4.01 16.52 7.62
CA ASP A 10 5.40 16.97 7.68
C ASP A 10 6.31 15.94 8.36
N SER A 11 5.82 15.19 9.35
CA SER A 11 6.61 14.19 10.09
C SER A 11 6.74 12.84 9.37
N HIS A 12 5.68 12.37 8.71
CA HIS A 12 5.69 11.11 7.96
C HIS A 12 5.95 11.35 6.47
N GLY A 13 5.63 12.53 5.95
CA GLY A 13 5.84 12.88 4.56
C GLY A 13 4.82 12.21 3.62
N LEU A 14 4.45 12.94 2.57
CA LEU A 14 3.81 12.41 1.37
C LEU A 14 4.49 11.12 0.83
N PRO A 15 5.83 10.94 0.90
CA PRO A 15 6.49 9.71 0.49
C PRO A 15 6.12 8.48 1.32
N ALA A 16 5.90 8.58 2.63
CA ALA A 16 5.51 7.42 3.44
C ALA A 16 4.10 6.95 3.11
N ILE A 17 3.19 7.89 2.83
CA ILE A 17 1.83 7.57 2.37
C ILE A 17 1.89 6.87 1.01
N ILE A 18 2.70 7.39 0.08
CA ILE A 18 2.91 6.76 -1.23
C ILE A 18 3.48 5.34 -1.06
N ALA A 19 4.50 5.17 -0.22
CA ALA A 19 5.13 3.88 0.03
C ALA A 19 4.13 2.86 0.61
N ALA A 20 3.29 3.29 1.57
CA ALA A 20 2.25 2.45 2.15
C ALA A 20 1.21 2.04 1.11
N VAL A 21 0.70 2.99 0.32
CA VAL A 21 -0.30 2.72 -0.72
C VAL A 21 0.27 1.79 -1.80
N LEU A 22 1.48 2.06 -2.30
CA LEU A 22 2.15 1.19 -3.27
C LEU A 22 2.38 -0.21 -2.71
N GLY A 23 2.82 -0.31 -1.44
CA GLY A 23 3.01 -1.60 -0.77
C GLY A 23 1.73 -2.42 -0.72
N VAL A 24 0.60 -1.81 -0.35
CA VAL A 24 -0.71 -2.48 -0.31
C VAL A 24 -1.13 -2.93 -1.71
N ILE A 25 -1.03 -2.07 -2.72
CA ILE A 25 -1.39 -2.41 -4.10
C ILE A 25 -0.57 -3.59 -4.61
N VAL A 26 0.76 -3.56 -4.41
CA VAL A 26 1.66 -4.63 -4.85
C VAL A 26 1.35 -5.93 -4.10
N ALA A 27 1.14 -5.87 -2.79
CA ALA A 27 0.80 -7.05 -2.00
C ALA A 27 -0.51 -7.71 -2.47
N LEU A 28 -1.56 -6.91 -2.69
CA LEU A 28 -2.83 -7.41 -3.20
C LEU A 28 -2.71 -7.98 -4.61
N ALA A 29 -1.97 -7.31 -5.49
CA ALA A 29 -1.71 -7.79 -6.84
C ALA A 29 -0.98 -9.14 -6.84
N LEU A 30 0.07 -9.27 -6.02
CA LEU A 30 0.80 -10.54 -5.88
C LEU A 30 -0.09 -11.64 -5.31
N LEU A 31 -0.88 -11.34 -4.28
CA LEU A 31 -1.81 -12.30 -3.69
C LEU A 31 -2.80 -12.83 -4.74
N LEU A 32 -3.34 -11.94 -5.56
CA LEU A 32 -4.31 -12.29 -6.59
C LEU A 32 -3.67 -13.04 -7.77
N VAL A 33 -2.48 -12.64 -8.22
CA VAL A 33 -1.75 -13.30 -9.31
C VAL A 33 -1.24 -14.67 -8.89
N VAL A 34 -0.51 -14.74 -7.76
CA VAL A 34 0.06 -16.00 -7.25
C VAL A 34 -1.06 -16.92 -6.77
N GLY A 35 -2.06 -16.39 -6.07
CA GLY A 35 -3.24 -17.17 -5.67
C GLY A 35 -4.01 -17.70 -6.87
N GLY A 36 -4.24 -16.86 -7.89
CA GLY A 36 -4.86 -17.29 -9.14
C GLY A 36 -4.06 -18.37 -9.87
N TYR A 37 -2.73 -18.25 -9.89
CA TYR A 37 -1.84 -19.28 -10.42
C TYR A 37 -2.01 -20.61 -9.68
N PHE A 38 -2.00 -20.63 -8.35
CA PHE A 38 -2.19 -21.86 -7.56
C PHE A 38 -3.60 -22.44 -7.67
N LEU A 39 -4.63 -21.62 -7.91
CA LEU A 39 -6.00 -22.10 -8.12
C LEU A 39 -6.19 -22.79 -9.48
N VAL A 40 -5.43 -22.38 -10.49
CA VAL A 40 -5.58 -22.85 -11.89
C VAL A 40 -4.54 -23.92 -12.25
N THR A 41 -3.37 -23.90 -11.60
CA THR A 41 -2.29 -24.84 -11.89
C THR A 41 -2.58 -26.17 -11.21
N PRO A 42 -2.75 -27.27 -11.96
CA PRO A 42 -3.07 -28.60 -11.44
C PRO A 42 -1.90 -29.26 -10.71
#